data_AF-A0A0S7XYL3-F1
#
_entry.id   AF-A0A0S7XYL3-F1
#
_cell.length_a   1.000
_cell.length_b   1.000
_cell.length_c   1.000
_cell.angle_alpha   90.00
_cell.angle_beta   90.00
_cell.angle_gamma   90.00
#
_symmetry.space_group_name_H-M   'P 1'
#
loop_
_entity.id
_entity.type
_entity.pdbx_description
1 polymer ?
#
loop_
_entity_poly.entity_id
_entity_poly.type
_entity_poly.pdbx_seq_one_letter_code
_entity_poly.pdbx_strand_id
1 'polypeptide(L)'
;MNRGRTTHVRDRTENLVSDKVRQLIECKRITRRQASTLNWWQIKALENQDIFDKVNTGTLDIRLAHVPELQDHVDKGLITLEQAINLDSWRARNLDSKEVKGLIDENRITLEQALKFLYWEKDGRVHENKDYIKQGLITLEQVLNLEAWQVHFLNFPWVRILIQQTDNHVMDQILALSKVDADSLVENPLKVVANKRILGYIKQGLITLELAINLTEWQVGALSSKGIRELININTVTINQILEYTDDRLHYLITADSETLQRLRQGEITVHDVLNQNFNQRIQINNGQSTHTASVHKSVSDSANKLFDGYSYKLNGVGLKNEIEELSSWVQLLPNDSLKNQAAKRAITRITDVEYIFTDPGSCISIRQLLALIWIAINDNNEEKLENAKQSLVDALDWIQRGYNKSILGIDDGGLDRPICIAGTFNKLVEGMAGILPECELIFVTMETAGLKLPIVVKEEALKYLEIAKQGELESFPQLLERIKNEGVEVIWDKVQEKVKTRMFEEFGSLFPGGPDSEGFHSFIETGKDTDLGQLPSDQFSQSEEGDPEETRNTFTP
;
A
#
# COMPACT_ATOMS: atom_id res chain seq x y z
N MET A 1 -99.08 -2.33 -58.78
CA MET A 1 -98.11 -1.42 -58.14
C MET A 1 -98.23 -1.59 -56.63
N ASN A 2 -97.37 -2.40 -56.02
CA ASN A 2 -97.33 -2.56 -54.57
C ASN A 2 -95.85 -2.56 -54.15
N ARG A 3 -95.46 -1.52 -53.40
CA ARG A 3 -94.09 -1.32 -52.92
C ARG A 3 -93.87 -2.17 -51.67
N GLY A 4 -93.20 -3.31 -51.82
CA GLY A 4 -92.61 -4.06 -50.72
C GLY A 4 -91.23 -3.50 -50.39
N ARG A 5 -91.15 -2.58 -49.43
CA ARG A 5 -89.90 -2.20 -48.76
C ARG A 5 -89.62 -3.29 -47.72
N THR A 6 -88.87 -4.32 -48.09
CA THR A 6 -88.26 -5.24 -47.13
C THR A 6 -86.96 -4.61 -46.63
N THR A 7 -87.03 -4.12 -45.40
CA THR A 7 -85.89 -3.78 -44.55
C THR A 7 -85.03 -5.04 -44.36
N HIS A 8 -83.95 -5.17 -45.13
CA HIS A 8 -82.81 -6.02 -44.78
C HIS A 8 -82.03 -5.37 -43.63
N VAL A 9 -82.63 -5.42 -42.45
CA VAL A 9 -81.93 -5.25 -41.16
C VAL A 9 -82.33 -6.47 -40.33
N ARG A 10 -81.89 -7.65 -40.78
CA ARG A 10 -81.90 -8.88 -39.97
C ARG A 10 -80.62 -9.64 -40.22
N ASP A 11 -79.97 -9.94 -39.09
CA ASP A 11 -78.95 -10.97 -38.88
C ASP A 11 -77.56 -10.80 -39.50
N ARG A 12 -76.87 -9.73 -39.10
CA ARG A 12 -75.42 -9.83 -38.89
C ARG A 12 -75.04 -10.43 -37.53
N THR A 13 -75.99 -10.60 -36.61
CA THR A 13 -75.76 -11.15 -35.26
C THR A 13 -75.83 -12.67 -35.17
N GLU A 14 -76.60 -13.37 -36.02
CA GLU A 14 -76.73 -14.85 -35.92
C GLU A 14 -75.58 -15.63 -36.59
N ASN A 15 -74.84 -15.03 -37.53
CA ASN A 15 -73.76 -15.71 -38.26
C ASN A 15 -72.35 -15.56 -37.65
N LEU A 16 -72.23 -14.94 -36.47
CA LEU A 16 -70.94 -14.74 -35.79
C LEU A 16 -70.83 -15.42 -34.42
N VAL A 17 -71.85 -16.19 -34.02
CA VAL A 17 -71.81 -16.98 -32.78
C VAL A 17 -71.20 -18.33 -33.09
N SER A 18 -69.91 -18.51 -32.74
CA SER A 18 -69.20 -19.79 -32.82
C SER A 18 -70.05 -20.92 -32.19
N ASP A 19 -70.02 -22.13 -32.78
CA ASP A 19 -70.76 -23.29 -32.27
C ASP A 19 -70.44 -23.57 -30.79
N LYS A 20 -69.22 -23.23 -30.35
CA LYS A 20 -68.80 -23.29 -28.95
C LYS A 20 -69.60 -22.34 -28.06
N VAL A 21 -69.88 -21.11 -28.49
CA VAL A 21 -70.71 -20.17 -27.73
C VAL A 21 -72.16 -20.66 -27.63
N ARG A 22 -72.70 -21.28 -28.69
CA ARG A 22 -74.03 -21.92 -28.64
C ARG A 22 -74.09 -23.05 -27.62
N GLN A 23 -73.08 -23.92 -27.61
CA GLN A 23 -72.95 -25.00 -26.63
C GLN A 23 -72.91 -24.46 -25.18
N LEU A 24 -72.17 -23.39 -24.90
CA LEU A 24 -72.15 -22.76 -23.56
C LEU A 24 -73.53 -22.21 -23.13
N ILE A 25 -74.33 -21.70 -24.07
CA ILE A 25 -75.72 -21.25 -23.81
C ILE A 25 -76.64 -22.44 -23.52
N GLU A 26 -76.54 -23.51 -24.32
CA GLU A 26 -77.34 -24.73 -24.15
C GLU A 26 -77.04 -25.43 -22.82
N CYS A 27 -75.76 -25.48 -22.43
CA CYS A 27 -75.32 -25.96 -21.13
C CYS A 27 -75.62 -24.98 -19.97
N LYS A 28 -76.31 -23.86 -20.24
CA LYS A 28 -76.67 -22.81 -19.26
C LYS A 28 -75.49 -22.22 -18.49
N ARG A 29 -74.30 -22.27 -19.08
CA ARG A 29 -73.08 -21.67 -18.49
C ARG A 29 -73.04 -20.17 -18.69
N ILE A 30 -73.61 -19.68 -19.79
CA ILE A 30 -73.81 -18.26 -20.05
C ILE A 30 -75.22 -17.99 -20.55
N THR A 31 -75.71 -16.78 -20.30
CA THR A 31 -76.98 -16.30 -20.87
C THR A 31 -76.79 -15.80 -22.31
N ARG A 32 -77.87 -15.77 -23.09
CA ARG A 32 -77.86 -15.13 -24.42
C ARG A 32 -77.40 -13.67 -24.37
N ARG A 33 -77.71 -12.96 -23.27
CA ARG A 33 -77.28 -11.58 -23.05
C ARG A 33 -75.77 -11.47 -22.83
N GLN A 34 -75.17 -12.36 -22.05
CA GLN A 34 -73.70 -12.40 -21.90
C GLN A 34 -73.00 -12.78 -23.20
N ALA A 35 -73.56 -13.73 -23.95
CA ALA A 35 -73.03 -14.10 -25.26
C ALA A 35 -73.04 -12.91 -26.25
N SER A 36 -74.09 -12.08 -26.23
CA SER A 36 -74.16 -10.88 -27.10
C SER A 36 -73.17 -9.77 -26.73
N THR A 37 -72.56 -9.82 -25.55
CA THR A 37 -71.55 -8.84 -25.13
C THR A 37 -70.11 -9.30 -25.36
N LEU A 38 -69.91 -10.53 -25.86
CA LEU A 38 -68.56 -11.03 -26.15
C LEU A 38 -67.96 -10.30 -27.35
N ASN A 39 -66.70 -9.89 -27.22
CA ASN A 39 -65.92 -9.35 -28.32
C ASN A 39 -65.34 -10.47 -29.19
N TRP A 40 -64.80 -10.10 -30.35
CA TRP A 40 -64.25 -11.05 -31.32
C TRP A 40 -63.14 -11.94 -30.74
N TRP A 41 -62.27 -11.39 -29.89
CA TRP A 41 -61.15 -12.12 -29.27
C TRP A 41 -61.64 -13.18 -28.27
N GLN A 42 -62.65 -12.87 -27.47
CA GLN A 42 -63.27 -13.83 -26.55
C GLN A 42 -63.92 -14.98 -27.31
N ILE A 43 -64.65 -14.68 -28.39
CA ILE A 43 -65.27 -15.70 -29.25
C ILE A 43 -64.18 -16.57 -29.90
N LYS A 44 -63.09 -15.95 -30.39
CA LYS A 44 -61.99 -16.66 -31.02
C LYS A 44 -61.22 -17.56 -30.05
N ALA A 45 -61.00 -17.12 -28.81
CA ALA A 45 -60.30 -17.90 -27.80
C ALA A 45 -61.06 -19.18 -27.40
N LEU A 46 -62.39 -19.16 -27.45
CA LEU A 46 -63.24 -20.34 -27.21
C LEU A 46 -63.13 -21.42 -28.29
N GLU A 47 -62.46 -21.17 -29.41
CA GLU A 47 -62.11 -22.23 -30.37
C GLU A 47 -61.01 -23.15 -29.80
N ASN A 48 -60.21 -22.68 -28.84
CA ASN A 48 -59.29 -23.54 -28.10
C ASN A 48 -60.09 -24.41 -27.12
N GLN A 49 -59.98 -25.73 -27.29
CA GLN A 49 -60.74 -26.71 -26.51
C GLN A 49 -60.48 -26.60 -25.00
N ASP A 50 -59.25 -26.32 -24.56
CA ASP A 50 -58.91 -26.18 -23.13
C ASP A 50 -59.60 -24.96 -22.50
N ILE A 51 -59.60 -23.82 -23.20
CA ILE A 51 -60.29 -22.60 -22.74
C ILE A 51 -61.80 -22.83 -22.68
N PHE A 52 -62.36 -23.46 -23.73
CA PHE A 52 -63.78 -23.82 -23.74
C PHE A 52 -64.15 -24.73 -22.57
N ASP A 53 -63.37 -25.77 -22.32
CA ASP A 53 -63.63 -26.70 -21.22
C ASP A 53 -63.56 -25.99 -19.87
N LYS A 54 -62.57 -25.11 -19.64
CA LYS A 54 -62.49 -24.28 -18.43
C LYS A 54 -63.69 -23.35 -18.23
N VAL A 55 -64.19 -22.72 -19.29
CA VAL A 55 -65.42 -21.90 -19.21
C VAL A 55 -66.64 -22.80 -18.97
N ASN A 56 -66.68 -23.98 -19.59
CA ASN A 56 -67.79 -24.91 -19.46
C ASN A 56 -67.87 -25.58 -18.08
N THR A 57 -66.73 -25.82 -17.43
CA THR A 57 -66.67 -26.32 -16.04
C THR A 57 -66.89 -25.20 -15.02
N GLY A 58 -66.76 -23.95 -15.43
CA GLY A 58 -66.88 -22.76 -14.58
C GLY A 58 -65.59 -22.39 -13.85
N THR A 59 -64.45 -22.99 -14.23
CA THR A 59 -63.13 -22.63 -13.69
C THR A 59 -62.49 -21.44 -14.41
N LEU A 60 -63.20 -20.81 -15.37
CA LEU A 60 -62.80 -19.59 -16.07
C LEU A 60 -64.05 -18.74 -16.37
N ASP A 61 -64.05 -17.46 -15.96
CA ASP A 61 -65.10 -16.52 -16.36
C ASP A 61 -64.98 -16.24 -17.86
N ILE A 62 -66.09 -16.36 -18.59
CA ILE A 62 -66.11 -16.18 -20.04
C ILE A 62 -65.57 -14.82 -20.50
N ARG A 63 -65.67 -13.79 -19.65
CA ARG A 63 -65.16 -12.44 -19.96
C ARG A 63 -63.63 -12.42 -20.01
N LEU A 64 -62.97 -13.36 -19.35
CA LEU A 64 -61.52 -13.56 -19.40
C LEU A 64 -61.09 -14.62 -20.41
N ALA A 65 -61.99 -15.16 -21.24
CA ALA A 65 -61.65 -16.24 -22.18
C ALA A 65 -60.47 -15.94 -23.11
N HIS A 66 -60.25 -14.66 -23.46
CA HIS A 66 -59.15 -14.21 -24.31
C HIS A 66 -57.82 -13.96 -23.59
N VAL A 67 -57.83 -14.03 -22.25
CA VAL A 67 -56.69 -13.85 -21.33
C VAL A 67 -56.87 -14.81 -20.13
N PRO A 68 -56.99 -16.13 -20.40
CA PRO A 68 -57.41 -17.11 -19.40
C PRO A 68 -56.47 -17.18 -18.19
N GLU A 69 -55.25 -16.70 -18.33
CA GLU A 69 -54.20 -16.73 -17.32
C GLU A 69 -54.44 -15.71 -16.19
N LEU A 70 -55.28 -14.70 -16.41
CA LEU A 70 -55.69 -13.74 -15.38
C LEU A 70 -56.70 -14.33 -14.37
N GLN A 71 -57.31 -15.47 -14.68
CA GLN A 71 -58.30 -16.09 -13.79
C GLN A 71 -57.68 -16.47 -12.45
N ASP A 72 -56.46 -17.02 -12.43
CA ASP A 72 -55.74 -17.35 -11.20
C ASP A 72 -55.51 -16.12 -10.31
N HIS A 73 -55.23 -14.96 -10.91
CA HIS A 73 -55.08 -13.69 -10.18
C HIS A 73 -56.40 -13.17 -9.62
N VAL A 74 -57.53 -13.41 -10.32
CA VAL A 74 -58.87 -13.09 -9.83
C VAL A 74 -59.27 -14.02 -8.68
N ASP A 75 -59.02 -15.32 -8.82
CA ASP A 75 -59.35 -16.34 -7.83
C ASP A 75 -58.55 -16.15 -6.53
N LYS A 76 -57.28 -15.73 -6.64
CA LYS A 76 -56.43 -15.33 -5.50
C LYS A 76 -56.82 -13.98 -4.89
N GLY A 77 -57.78 -13.26 -5.48
CA GLY A 77 -58.24 -11.94 -5.02
C GLY A 77 -57.22 -10.82 -5.25
N LEU A 78 -56.23 -11.04 -6.11
CA LEU A 78 -55.19 -10.05 -6.41
C LEU A 78 -55.77 -8.90 -7.24
N ILE A 79 -56.50 -9.22 -8.33
CA ILE A 79 -57.29 -8.26 -9.12
C ILE A 79 -58.78 -8.58 -9.00
N THR A 80 -59.61 -7.55 -9.07
CA THR A 80 -61.03 -7.74 -9.34
C THR A 80 -61.25 -8.18 -10.80
N LEU A 81 -62.34 -8.89 -11.03
CA LEU A 81 -62.74 -9.31 -12.37
C LEU A 81 -62.95 -8.12 -13.32
N GLU A 82 -63.50 -7.01 -12.82
CA GLU A 82 -63.66 -5.78 -13.62
C GLU A 82 -62.31 -5.15 -13.97
N GLN A 83 -61.33 -5.17 -13.08
CA GLN A 83 -59.97 -4.74 -13.42
C GLN A 83 -59.36 -5.64 -14.49
N ALA A 84 -59.48 -6.97 -14.35
CA ALA A 84 -58.95 -7.95 -15.29
C ALA A 84 -59.51 -7.78 -16.71
N ILE A 85 -60.82 -7.52 -16.84
CA ILE A 85 -61.50 -7.31 -18.12
C ILE A 85 -61.04 -6.03 -18.82
N ASN A 86 -60.70 -4.99 -18.04
CA ASN A 86 -60.29 -3.69 -18.56
C ASN A 86 -58.77 -3.58 -18.81
N LEU A 87 -58.01 -4.66 -18.58
CA LEU A 87 -56.61 -4.70 -18.99
C LEU A 87 -56.52 -4.79 -20.50
N ASP A 88 -55.68 -3.96 -21.10
CA ASP A 88 -55.28 -4.18 -22.48
C ASP A 88 -54.50 -5.51 -22.61
N SER A 89 -54.44 -6.04 -23.83
CA SER A 89 -53.80 -7.33 -24.13
C SER A 89 -52.34 -7.39 -23.70
N TRP A 90 -51.69 -6.24 -23.57
CA TRP A 90 -50.28 -6.11 -23.24
C TRP A 90 -50.04 -6.21 -21.73
N ARG A 91 -50.86 -5.54 -20.91
CA ARG A 91 -50.86 -5.68 -19.45
C ARG A 91 -51.24 -7.09 -19.02
N ALA A 92 -52.21 -7.70 -19.70
CA ALA A 92 -52.59 -9.09 -19.44
C ALA A 92 -51.42 -10.05 -19.67
N ARG A 93 -50.69 -9.90 -20.79
CA ARG A 93 -49.48 -10.70 -21.07
C ARG A 93 -48.35 -10.45 -20.08
N ASN A 94 -48.15 -9.21 -19.63
CA ASN A 94 -47.15 -8.92 -18.60
C ASN A 94 -47.46 -9.63 -17.28
N LEU A 95 -48.72 -9.65 -16.83
CA LEU A 95 -49.12 -10.42 -15.65
C LEU A 95 -49.03 -11.94 -15.83
N ASP A 96 -49.04 -12.40 -17.08
CA ASP A 96 -48.86 -13.81 -17.41
C ASP A 96 -47.39 -14.24 -17.43
N SER A 97 -46.46 -13.29 -17.61
CA SER A 97 -45.01 -13.52 -17.62
C SER A 97 -44.56 -14.27 -16.38
N LYS A 98 -43.80 -15.36 -16.59
CA LYS A 98 -43.27 -16.20 -15.51
C LYS A 98 -42.42 -15.39 -14.54
N GLU A 99 -41.67 -14.42 -15.05
CA GLU A 99 -40.84 -13.52 -14.28
C GLU A 99 -41.68 -12.60 -13.38
N VAL A 100 -42.69 -11.93 -13.93
CA VAL A 100 -43.57 -11.01 -13.19
C VAL A 100 -44.37 -11.76 -12.14
N LYS A 101 -44.91 -12.93 -12.48
CA LYS A 101 -45.58 -13.82 -11.52
C LYS A 101 -44.65 -14.19 -10.37
N GLY A 102 -43.42 -14.61 -10.66
CA GLY A 102 -42.43 -14.93 -9.65
C GLY A 102 -42.13 -13.76 -8.71
N LEU A 103 -42.04 -12.53 -9.24
CA LEU A 103 -41.81 -11.34 -8.42
C LEU A 103 -43.04 -10.99 -7.54
N ILE A 104 -44.27 -11.19 -8.04
CA ILE A 104 -45.49 -11.00 -7.25
C ILE A 104 -45.59 -12.07 -6.15
N ASP A 105 -45.38 -13.34 -6.50
CA ASP A 105 -45.46 -14.47 -5.57
C ASP A 105 -44.40 -14.36 -4.45
N GLU A 106 -43.22 -13.83 -4.76
CA GLU A 106 -42.15 -13.53 -3.80
C GLU A 106 -42.38 -12.22 -3.02
N ASN A 107 -43.52 -11.55 -3.19
CA ASN A 107 -43.86 -10.23 -2.61
C ASN A 107 -42.79 -9.14 -2.89
N ARG A 108 -42.05 -9.26 -4.00
CA ARG A 108 -41.04 -8.27 -4.41
C ARG A 108 -41.67 -7.06 -5.10
N ILE A 109 -42.80 -7.25 -5.77
CA ILE A 109 -43.58 -6.19 -6.41
C ILE A 109 -45.07 -6.40 -6.14
N THR A 110 -45.83 -5.32 -6.05
CA THR A 110 -47.29 -5.40 -5.96
C THR A 110 -47.90 -5.60 -7.34
N LEU A 111 -49.11 -6.15 -7.38
CA LEU A 111 -49.88 -6.26 -8.61
C LEU A 111 -50.14 -4.89 -9.26
N GLU A 112 -50.39 -3.86 -8.45
CA GLU A 112 -50.55 -2.49 -8.96
C GLU A 112 -49.28 -1.99 -9.64
N GLN A 113 -48.10 -2.29 -9.08
CA GLN A 113 -46.83 -1.99 -9.71
C GLN A 113 -46.63 -2.78 -11.02
N ALA A 114 -47.04 -4.06 -11.05
CA ALA A 114 -46.97 -4.87 -12.26
C ALA A 114 -47.90 -4.37 -13.39
N LEU A 115 -49.06 -3.82 -13.04
CA LEU A 115 -50.00 -3.24 -14.00
C LEU A 115 -49.54 -1.92 -14.64
N LYS A 116 -48.51 -1.27 -14.07
CA LYS A 116 -47.86 -0.08 -14.67
C LYS A 116 -46.91 -0.43 -15.82
N PHE A 117 -46.67 -1.71 -16.12
CA PHE A 117 -45.83 -2.14 -17.24
C PHE A 117 -46.53 -1.96 -18.61
N LEU A 118 -45.93 -1.19 -19.52
CA LEU A 118 -46.27 -1.19 -20.94
C LEU A 118 -45.29 -2.15 -21.67
N TYR A 119 -45.84 -3.14 -22.37
CA TYR A 119 -45.18 -4.40 -22.80
C TYR A 119 -43.91 -4.30 -23.66
N TRP A 120 -43.60 -3.18 -24.30
CA TRP A 120 -42.53 -3.15 -25.31
C TRP A 120 -41.26 -2.37 -24.91
N GLU A 121 -41.33 -1.48 -23.92
CA GLU A 121 -40.13 -0.78 -23.42
C GLU A 121 -39.70 -1.25 -22.02
N LYS A 122 -40.58 -1.93 -21.27
CA LYS A 122 -40.39 -2.24 -19.84
C LYS A 122 -40.19 -3.72 -19.53
N ASP A 123 -40.69 -4.63 -20.38
CA ASP A 123 -40.53 -6.07 -20.17
C ASP A 123 -39.06 -6.51 -20.30
N GLY A 124 -38.35 -6.02 -21.33
CA GLY A 124 -36.91 -6.26 -21.47
C GLY A 124 -36.09 -5.74 -20.28
N ARG A 125 -36.41 -4.55 -19.77
CA ARG A 125 -35.69 -3.96 -18.62
C ARG A 125 -35.90 -4.76 -17.34
N VAL A 126 -37.15 -5.15 -17.06
CA VAL A 126 -37.49 -5.96 -15.89
C VAL A 126 -36.90 -7.36 -16.02
N HIS A 127 -36.97 -7.97 -17.20
CA HIS A 127 -36.40 -9.29 -17.46
C HIS A 127 -34.88 -9.30 -17.28
N GLU A 128 -34.17 -8.34 -17.86
CA GLU A 128 -32.72 -8.24 -17.80
C GLU A 128 -32.20 -7.94 -16.39
N ASN A 129 -32.99 -7.22 -15.58
CA ASN A 129 -32.61 -6.83 -14.22
C ASN A 129 -33.32 -7.64 -13.13
N LYS A 130 -34.02 -8.73 -13.49
CA LYS A 130 -34.84 -9.52 -12.54
C LYS A 130 -34.06 -10.02 -11.34
N ASP A 131 -32.81 -10.42 -11.55
CA ASP A 131 -31.96 -10.95 -10.48
C ASP A 131 -31.61 -9.87 -9.46
N TYR A 132 -31.43 -8.62 -9.90
CA TYR A 132 -31.19 -7.48 -9.02
C TYR A 132 -32.44 -7.12 -8.20
N ILE A 133 -33.63 -7.16 -8.83
CA ILE A 133 -34.91 -6.95 -8.13
C ILE A 133 -35.12 -8.05 -7.08
N LYS A 134 -34.87 -9.32 -7.44
CA LYS A 134 -35.01 -10.47 -6.53
C LYS A 134 -34.07 -10.41 -5.35
N GLN A 135 -32.87 -9.86 -5.53
CA GLN A 135 -31.91 -9.64 -4.46
C GLN A 135 -32.21 -8.37 -3.63
N GLY A 136 -33.18 -7.56 -4.04
CA GLY A 136 -33.54 -6.31 -3.37
C GLY A 136 -32.54 -5.18 -3.58
N LEU A 137 -31.73 -5.26 -4.65
CA LEU A 137 -30.65 -4.32 -4.96
C LEU A 137 -31.15 -3.06 -5.64
N ILE A 138 -32.21 -3.23 -6.43
CA ILE A 138 -32.89 -2.16 -7.12
C ILE A 138 -34.39 -2.37 -6.99
N THR A 139 -35.11 -1.28 -6.77
CA THR A 139 -36.57 -1.31 -6.76
C THR A 139 -37.10 -1.41 -8.18
N LEU A 140 -38.33 -1.91 -8.30
CA LEU A 140 -38.98 -1.94 -9.60
C LEU A 140 -39.12 -0.54 -10.22
N GLU A 141 -39.43 0.47 -9.40
CA GLU A 141 -39.57 1.84 -9.86
C GLU A 141 -38.26 2.39 -10.44
N GLN A 142 -37.13 2.12 -9.78
CA GLN A 142 -35.81 2.46 -10.32
C GLN A 142 -35.56 1.75 -11.66
N VAL A 143 -35.84 0.45 -11.80
CA VAL A 143 -35.69 -0.31 -13.07
C VAL A 143 -36.52 0.31 -14.19
N LEU A 144 -37.75 0.73 -13.89
CA LEU A 144 -38.64 1.34 -14.87
C LEU A 144 -38.17 2.72 -15.34
N ASN A 145 -37.41 3.42 -14.50
CA ASN A 145 -36.84 4.73 -14.79
C ASN A 145 -35.45 4.65 -15.43
N LEU A 146 -34.85 3.46 -15.56
CA LEU A 146 -33.55 3.31 -16.22
C LEU A 146 -33.62 3.70 -17.68
N GLU A 147 -32.60 4.40 -18.16
CA GLU A 147 -32.37 4.60 -19.58
C GLU A 147 -31.89 3.30 -20.25
N ALA A 148 -32.07 3.20 -21.58
CA ALA A 148 -31.69 2.00 -22.32
C ALA A 148 -30.20 1.64 -22.15
N TRP A 149 -29.32 2.64 -22.04
CA TRP A 149 -27.89 2.39 -21.81
C TRP A 149 -27.61 1.88 -20.40
N GLN A 150 -28.34 2.33 -19.37
CA GLN A 150 -28.17 1.85 -17.99
C GLN A 150 -28.55 0.37 -17.88
N VAL A 151 -29.63 -0.01 -18.58
CA VAL A 151 -30.08 -1.40 -18.67
C VAL A 151 -28.99 -2.27 -19.31
N HIS A 152 -28.40 -1.81 -20.42
CA HIS A 152 -27.28 -2.50 -21.06
C HIS A 152 -26.04 -2.54 -20.14
N PHE A 153 -25.76 -1.44 -19.44
CA PHE A 153 -24.60 -1.30 -18.55
C PHE A 153 -24.64 -2.30 -17.40
N LEU A 154 -25.80 -2.46 -16.75
CA LEU A 154 -25.99 -3.43 -15.67
C LEU A 154 -25.78 -4.88 -16.13
N ASN A 155 -25.89 -5.17 -17.42
CA ASN A 155 -25.64 -6.50 -17.96
C ASN A 155 -24.18 -6.82 -18.22
N PHE A 156 -23.25 -5.86 -18.12
CA PHE A 156 -21.84 -6.19 -18.26
C PHE A 156 -21.37 -7.17 -17.17
N PRO A 157 -20.62 -8.24 -17.52
CA PRO A 157 -20.16 -9.23 -16.55
C PRO A 157 -19.35 -8.63 -15.39
N TRP A 158 -18.54 -7.61 -15.66
CA TRP A 158 -17.73 -6.95 -14.63
C TRP A 158 -18.56 -6.07 -13.69
N VAL A 159 -19.69 -5.50 -14.14
CA VAL A 159 -20.62 -4.75 -13.27
C VAL A 159 -21.28 -5.71 -12.28
N ARG A 160 -21.65 -6.90 -12.73
CA ARG A 160 -22.14 -7.98 -11.84
C ARG A 160 -21.10 -8.34 -10.78
N ILE A 161 -19.83 -8.48 -11.18
CA ILE A 161 -18.72 -8.76 -10.25
C ILE A 161 -18.54 -7.61 -9.24
N LEU A 162 -18.58 -6.35 -9.70
CA LEU A 162 -18.48 -5.17 -8.85
C LEU A 162 -19.58 -5.13 -7.79
N ILE A 163 -20.84 -5.34 -8.18
CA ILE A 163 -21.99 -5.38 -7.26
C ILE A 163 -21.81 -6.50 -6.23
N GLN A 164 -21.42 -7.70 -6.68
CA GLN A 164 -21.19 -8.85 -5.80
C GLN A 164 -20.05 -8.64 -4.80
N GLN A 165 -18.96 -7.98 -5.20
CA GLN A 165 -17.79 -7.77 -4.33
C GLN A 165 -17.98 -6.66 -3.29
N THR A 166 -18.92 -5.75 -3.54
CA THR A 166 -19.15 -4.57 -2.71
C THR A 166 -20.36 -4.71 -1.78
N ASP A 167 -20.89 -5.92 -1.63
CA ASP A 167 -22.07 -6.25 -0.82
C ASP A 167 -23.22 -5.25 -1.06
N ASN A 168 -23.45 -4.89 -2.33
CA ASN A 168 -24.58 -4.08 -2.80
C ASN A 168 -24.54 -2.58 -2.50
N HIS A 169 -23.54 -2.09 -1.76
CA HIS A 169 -23.42 -0.67 -1.40
C HIS A 169 -23.21 0.29 -2.58
N VAL A 170 -22.89 -0.25 -3.75
CA VAL A 170 -22.51 0.54 -4.94
C VAL A 170 -23.66 0.65 -5.94
N MET A 171 -24.78 -0.03 -5.72
CA MET A 171 -25.88 -0.02 -6.69
C MET A 171 -26.42 1.39 -6.92
N ASP A 172 -26.68 2.16 -5.86
CA ASP A 172 -27.15 3.54 -6.00
C ASP A 172 -26.13 4.43 -6.73
N GLN A 173 -24.83 4.18 -6.54
CA GLN A 173 -23.78 4.91 -7.24
C GLN A 173 -23.73 4.54 -8.73
N ILE A 174 -23.92 3.27 -9.07
CA ILE A 174 -24.03 2.79 -10.46
C ILE A 174 -25.21 3.46 -11.16
N LEU A 175 -26.36 3.53 -10.47
CA LEU A 175 -27.57 4.15 -11.02
C LEU A 175 -27.45 5.67 -11.18
N ALA A 176 -26.59 6.31 -10.39
CA ALA A 176 -26.31 7.74 -10.44
C ALA A 176 -25.20 8.12 -11.45
N LEU A 177 -24.47 7.15 -12.02
CA LEU A 177 -23.41 7.46 -12.99
C LEU A 177 -23.93 8.22 -14.20
N SER A 178 -23.14 9.17 -14.68
CA SER A 178 -23.37 9.75 -16.00
C SER A 178 -23.06 8.73 -17.09
N LYS A 179 -23.65 8.91 -18.27
CA LYS A 179 -23.33 8.05 -19.42
C LYS A 179 -21.84 8.08 -19.77
N VAL A 180 -21.19 9.23 -19.64
CA VAL A 180 -19.76 9.41 -19.94
C VAL A 180 -18.89 8.59 -18.98
N ASP A 181 -19.21 8.62 -17.69
CA ASP A 181 -18.49 7.84 -16.68
C ASP A 181 -18.70 6.34 -16.87
N ALA A 182 -19.93 5.94 -17.22
CA ALA A 182 -20.25 4.56 -17.54
C ALA A 182 -19.48 4.06 -18.77
N ASP A 183 -19.43 4.85 -19.85
CA ASP A 183 -18.67 4.52 -21.06
C ASP A 183 -17.16 4.40 -20.74
N SER A 184 -16.59 5.31 -19.94
CA SER A 184 -15.20 5.23 -19.46
C SER A 184 -14.92 3.94 -18.67
N LEU A 185 -15.86 3.52 -17.82
CA LEU A 185 -15.73 2.27 -17.05
C LEU A 185 -15.83 1.03 -17.93
N VAL A 186 -16.60 1.09 -19.03
CA VAL A 186 -16.66 0.02 -20.05
C VAL A 186 -15.34 -0.08 -20.82
N GLU A 187 -14.70 1.06 -21.12
CA GLU A 187 -13.40 1.08 -21.82
C GLU A 187 -12.25 0.55 -20.94
N ASN A 188 -12.26 0.83 -19.63
CA ASN A 188 -11.22 0.37 -18.71
C ASN A 188 -11.78 -0.18 -17.39
N PRO A 189 -12.45 -1.34 -17.42
CA PRO A 189 -13.06 -1.93 -16.22
C PRO A 189 -12.01 -2.44 -15.23
N LEU A 190 -10.80 -2.74 -15.70
CA LEU A 190 -9.72 -3.28 -14.88
C LEU A 190 -9.24 -2.27 -13.81
N LYS A 191 -9.28 -0.98 -14.13
CA LYS A 191 -8.85 0.09 -13.23
C LYS A 191 -9.57 0.05 -11.88
N VAL A 192 -10.88 -0.25 -11.89
CA VAL A 192 -11.71 -0.32 -10.69
C VAL A 192 -11.93 -1.77 -10.24
N VAL A 193 -12.31 -2.67 -11.14
CA VAL A 193 -12.76 -4.03 -10.78
C VAL A 193 -11.60 -4.99 -10.51
N ALA A 194 -10.45 -4.84 -11.17
CA ALA A 194 -9.32 -5.73 -10.92
C ALA A 194 -8.51 -5.30 -9.67
N ASN A 195 -8.62 -4.03 -9.28
CA ASN A 195 -7.90 -3.52 -8.12
C ASN A 195 -8.66 -3.76 -6.82
N LYS A 196 -8.36 -4.89 -6.15
CA LYS A 196 -8.94 -5.27 -4.85
C LYS A 196 -8.82 -4.18 -3.77
N ARG A 197 -7.82 -3.29 -3.86
CA ARG A 197 -7.63 -2.21 -2.87
C ARG A 197 -8.61 -1.07 -3.10
N ILE A 198 -8.74 -0.62 -4.35
CA ILE A 198 -9.74 0.39 -4.74
C ILE A 198 -11.15 -0.10 -4.40
N LEU A 199 -11.48 -1.35 -4.73
CA LEU A 199 -12.75 -1.96 -4.33
C LEU A 199 -12.96 -1.97 -2.81
N GLY A 200 -11.90 -2.25 -2.05
CA GLY A 200 -11.95 -2.19 -0.59
C GLY A 200 -12.31 -0.79 -0.07
N TYR A 201 -11.78 0.26 -0.69
CA TYR A 201 -12.09 1.64 -0.34
C TYR A 201 -13.51 2.05 -0.74
N ILE A 202 -13.99 1.61 -1.91
CA ILE A 202 -15.38 1.82 -2.33
C ILE A 202 -16.35 1.12 -1.35
N LYS A 203 -16.06 -0.13 -0.98
CA LYS A 203 -16.88 -0.91 -0.03
C LYS A 203 -16.95 -0.25 1.36
N GLN A 204 -15.88 0.41 1.77
CA GLN A 204 -15.83 1.16 3.04
C GLN A 204 -16.46 2.56 2.93
N GLY A 205 -16.92 2.98 1.75
CA GLY A 205 -17.45 4.33 1.51
C GLY A 205 -16.40 5.43 1.58
N LEU A 206 -15.12 5.09 1.49
CA LEU A 206 -14.00 6.03 1.56
C LEU A 206 -13.72 6.74 0.23
N ILE A 207 -14.12 6.13 -0.89
CA ILE A 207 -14.15 6.74 -2.21
C ILE A 207 -15.46 6.36 -2.90
N THR A 208 -16.00 7.25 -3.74
CA THR A 208 -17.15 6.92 -4.59
C THR A 208 -16.71 6.16 -5.84
N LEU A 209 -17.65 5.47 -6.48
CA LEU A 209 -17.41 4.80 -7.74
C LEU A 209 -16.97 5.81 -8.79
N GLU A 210 -17.71 6.91 -8.96
CA GLU A 210 -17.38 8.02 -9.88
C GLU A 210 -15.94 8.51 -9.71
N LEU A 211 -15.51 8.73 -8.47
CA LEU A 211 -14.13 9.13 -8.17
C LEU A 211 -13.12 8.05 -8.55
N ALA A 212 -13.43 6.78 -8.27
CA ALA A 212 -12.60 5.64 -8.62
C ALA A 212 -12.37 5.51 -10.15
N ILE A 213 -13.37 5.83 -10.97
CA ILE A 213 -13.26 5.84 -12.44
C ILE A 213 -12.22 6.88 -12.88
N ASN A 214 -12.22 8.03 -12.22
CA ASN A 214 -11.47 9.21 -12.61
C ASN A 214 -10.07 9.30 -11.97
N LEU A 215 -9.65 8.32 -11.17
CA LEU A 215 -8.31 8.32 -10.56
C LEU A 215 -7.20 8.34 -11.61
N THR A 216 -6.11 9.05 -11.38
CA THR A 216 -4.91 8.91 -12.24
C THR A 216 -4.23 7.56 -11.99
N GLU A 217 -3.36 7.11 -12.90
CA GLU A 217 -2.56 5.90 -12.69
C GLU A 217 -1.71 6.00 -11.42
N TRP A 218 -1.20 7.20 -11.12
CA TRP A 218 -0.43 7.48 -9.90
C TRP A 218 -1.29 7.41 -8.64
N GLN A 219 -2.52 7.92 -8.67
CA GLN A 219 -3.45 7.77 -7.54
C GLN A 219 -3.81 6.31 -7.29
N VAL A 220 -4.06 5.53 -8.36
CA VAL A 220 -4.29 4.08 -8.24
C VAL A 220 -3.05 3.38 -7.68
N GLY A 221 -1.86 3.73 -8.15
CA GLY A 221 -0.57 3.23 -7.64
C GLY A 221 -0.37 3.54 -6.16
N ALA A 222 -0.63 4.78 -5.74
CA ALA A 222 -0.52 5.23 -4.35
C ALA A 222 -1.45 4.44 -3.43
N LEU A 223 -2.74 4.38 -3.77
CA LEU A 223 -3.74 3.65 -2.97
C LEU A 223 -3.49 2.13 -2.94
N SER A 224 -2.73 1.61 -3.91
CA SER A 224 -2.34 0.19 -3.95
C SER A 224 -1.04 -0.09 -3.18
N SER A 225 -0.15 0.90 -3.06
CA SER A 225 1.17 0.78 -2.44
C SER A 225 1.07 0.34 -0.98
N LYS A 226 1.85 -0.67 -0.60
CA LYS A 226 1.88 -1.15 0.79
C LYS A 226 2.27 -0.05 1.77
N GLY A 227 3.30 0.72 1.46
CA GLY A 227 3.79 1.80 2.33
C GLY A 227 2.73 2.87 2.56
N ILE A 228 2.11 3.37 1.49
CA ILE A 228 1.05 4.37 1.59
C ILE A 228 -0.15 3.85 2.37
N ARG A 229 -0.57 2.60 2.15
CA ARG A 229 -1.67 2.00 2.91
C ARG A 229 -1.38 1.91 4.40
N GLU A 230 -0.14 1.60 4.77
CA GLU A 230 0.29 1.60 6.17
C GLU A 230 0.21 3.00 6.77
N LEU A 231 0.59 4.04 6.01
CA LEU A 231 0.44 5.44 6.41
C LEU A 231 -1.04 5.87 6.55
N ILE A 232 -1.92 5.39 5.66
CA ILE A 232 -3.36 5.62 5.76
C ILE A 232 -3.92 4.98 7.04
N ASN A 233 -3.54 3.74 7.34
CA ASN A 233 -4.06 3.00 8.48
C ASN A 233 -3.71 3.64 9.83
N ILE A 234 -2.58 4.34 9.92
CA ILE A 234 -2.16 5.06 11.13
C ILE A 234 -2.57 6.55 11.10
N ASN A 235 -3.38 6.96 10.12
CA ASN A 235 -3.84 8.34 9.90
C ASN A 235 -2.72 9.38 9.67
N THR A 236 -1.53 8.98 9.20
CA THR A 236 -0.47 9.91 8.78
C THR A 236 -0.83 10.62 7.47
N VAL A 237 -1.55 9.93 6.58
CA VAL A 237 -2.10 10.51 5.35
C VAL A 237 -3.52 10.01 5.15
N THR A 238 -4.41 10.89 4.70
CA THR A 238 -5.80 10.50 4.37
C THR A 238 -5.93 10.18 2.89
N ILE A 239 -6.97 9.42 2.54
CA ILE A 239 -7.28 9.16 1.13
C ILE A 239 -7.53 10.47 0.38
N ASN A 240 -8.27 11.42 0.96
CA ASN A 240 -8.52 12.72 0.33
C ASN A 240 -7.22 13.47 0.02
N GLN A 241 -6.24 13.45 0.93
CA GLN A 241 -4.93 14.05 0.66
C GLN A 241 -4.21 13.37 -0.52
N ILE A 242 -4.26 12.03 -0.62
CA ILE A 242 -3.71 11.30 -1.77
C ILE A 242 -4.38 11.73 -3.08
N LEU A 243 -5.69 11.98 -3.03
CA LEU A 243 -6.45 12.42 -4.21
C LEU A 243 -6.18 13.87 -4.61
N GLU A 244 -5.76 14.72 -3.66
CA GLU A 244 -5.40 16.12 -3.91
C GLU A 244 -3.94 16.31 -4.37
N TYR A 245 -3.09 15.30 -4.20
CA TYR A 245 -1.70 15.37 -4.63
C TYR A 245 -1.55 15.26 -6.15
N THR A 246 -0.60 16.03 -6.68
CA THR A 246 -0.20 15.92 -8.08
C THR A 246 0.51 14.60 -8.34
N ASP A 247 0.49 14.15 -9.59
CA ASP A 247 1.14 12.90 -10.01
C ASP A 247 2.63 12.85 -9.60
N ASP A 248 3.37 13.95 -9.74
CA ASP A 248 4.78 14.01 -9.32
C ASP A 248 4.96 13.84 -7.79
N ARG A 249 4.05 14.41 -6.99
CA ARG A 249 4.07 14.26 -5.53
C ARG A 249 3.75 12.83 -5.12
N LEU A 250 2.79 12.21 -5.81
CA LEU A 250 2.44 10.81 -5.60
C LEU A 250 3.57 9.89 -6.00
N HIS A 251 4.24 10.15 -7.13
CA HIS A 251 5.42 9.41 -7.55
C HIS A 251 6.46 9.40 -6.43
N TYR A 252 6.85 10.57 -5.93
CA TYR A 252 7.86 10.71 -4.87
C TYR A 252 7.47 9.95 -3.59
N LEU A 253 6.21 10.04 -3.17
CA LEU A 253 5.73 9.36 -1.98
C LEU A 253 5.66 7.83 -2.16
N ILE A 254 5.31 7.34 -3.35
CA ILE A 254 5.29 5.91 -3.68
C ILE A 254 6.72 5.35 -3.73
N THR A 255 7.68 6.10 -4.26
CA THR A 255 9.08 5.70 -4.41
C THR A 255 9.93 6.02 -3.18
N ALA A 256 9.34 6.58 -2.12
CA ALA A 256 10.04 6.85 -0.88
C ALA A 256 10.68 5.55 -0.36
N ASP A 257 11.94 5.66 0.05
CA ASP A 257 12.69 4.53 0.59
C ASP A 257 12.07 4.03 1.91
N SER A 258 12.50 2.84 2.34
CA SER A 258 11.96 2.21 3.55
C SER A 258 12.18 3.03 4.82
N GLU A 259 13.29 3.78 4.89
CA GLU A 259 13.62 4.63 6.04
C GLU A 259 12.68 5.83 6.09
N THR A 260 12.49 6.55 4.98
CA THR A 260 11.54 7.66 4.87
C THR A 260 10.11 7.22 5.24
N LEU A 261 9.67 6.05 4.76
CA LEU A 261 8.37 5.47 5.12
C LEU A 261 8.28 5.05 6.59
N GLN A 262 9.37 4.66 7.22
CA GLN A 262 9.40 4.33 8.65
C GLN A 262 9.34 5.60 9.51
N ARG A 263 10.07 6.64 9.12
CA ARG A 263 10.06 7.96 9.78
C ARG A 263 8.67 8.61 9.71
N LEU A 264 7.99 8.52 8.57
CA LEU A 264 6.58 8.92 8.43
C LEU A 264 5.66 8.13 9.37
N ARG A 265 5.92 6.82 9.58
CA ARG A 265 5.10 5.98 10.48
C ARG A 265 5.29 6.30 11.94
N GLN A 266 6.50 6.66 12.32
CA GLN A 266 6.84 7.04 13.69
C GLN A 266 6.45 8.49 14.00
N GLY A 267 5.92 9.23 13.02
CA GLY A 267 5.57 10.64 13.15
C GLY A 267 6.79 11.57 13.23
N GLU A 268 7.96 11.09 12.83
CA GLU A 268 9.23 11.83 12.90
C GLU A 268 9.35 12.90 11.81
N ILE A 269 8.71 12.65 10.68
CA ILE A 269 8.54 13.60 9.58
C ILE A 269 7.09 13.56 9.13
N THR A 270 6.61 14.67 8.58
CA THR A 270 5.27 14.74 7.98
C THR A 270 5.34 14.44 6.49
N VAL A 271 4.20 14.07 5.89
CA VAL A 271 4.11 13.96 4.42
C VAL A 271 4.43 15.29 3.75
N HIS A 272 4.11 16.41 4.41
CA HIS A 272 4.46 17.74 3.90
C HIS A 272 5.98 17.94 3.81
N ASP A 273 6.74 17.46 4.79
CA ASP A 273 8.21 17.53 4.79
C ASP A 273 8.80 16.72 3.63
N VAL A 274 8.22 15.56 3.35
CA VAL A 274 8.63 14.70 2.23
C VAL A 274 8.29 15.36 0.88
N LEU A 275 7.13 15.99 0.76
CA LEU A 275 6.65 16.57 -0.50
C LEU A 275 7.18 17.99 -0.79
N ASN A 276 7.68 18.71 0.21
CA ASN A 276 8.25 20.06 0.06
C ASN A 276 9.79 20.08 0.04
N GLN A 277 10.47 18.96 0.23
CA GLN A 277 11.88 18.86 -0.11
C GLN A 277 12.02 19.10 -1.61
N ASN A 278 12.52 20.29 -1.97
CA ASN A 278 12.52 20.85 -3.31
C ASN A 278 12.82 19.81 -4.41
N PHE A 279 12.03 19.86 -5.47
CA PHE A 279 12.08 19.09 -6.74
C PHE A 279 13.45 19.02 -7.46
N ASN A 280 14.53 19.56 -6.88
CA ASN A 280 15.88 19.54 -7.42
C ASN A 280 16.99 19.24 -6.40
N GLN A 281 16.66 18.96 -5.14
CA GLN A 281 17.62 18.37 -4.22
C GLN A 281 17.28 16.88 -4.12
N ARG A 282 17.93 16.08 -4.97
CA ARG A 282 18.26 14.69 -4.61
C ARG A 282 18.60 14.73 -3.13
N ILE A 283 17.92 13.91 -2.34
CA ILE A 283 18.17 13.69 -0.92
C ILE A 283 19.69 13.68 -0.73
N GLN A 284 20.25 14.84 -0.39
CA GLN A 284 21.56 14.91 0.22
C GLN A 284 21.23 14.42 1.60
N ILE A 285 21.37 13.10 1.77
CA ILE A 285 21.39 12.46 3.07
C ILE A 285 22.29 13.35 3.91
N ASN A 286 21.70 14.02 4.88
CA ASN A 286 22.42 14.91 5.76
C ASN A 286 23.36 13.99 6.55
N ASN A 287 24.63 13.88 6.13
CA ASN A 287 25.59 12.95 6.73
C ASN A 287 25.72 13.18 8.25
N GLY A 288 25.44 14.39 8.76
CA GLY A 288 25.38 14.70 10.20
C GLY A 288 24.11 14.21 10.93
N GLN A 289 23.06 13.84 10.19
CA GLN A 289 21.87 13.12 10.67
C GLN A 289 21.83 11.65 10.21
N SER A 290 22.87 11.19 9.50
CA SER A 290 23.00 9.82 8.98
C SER A 290 23.41 8.84 10.08
N THR A 291 22.74 8.93 11.22
CA THR A 291 22.84 7.99 12.33
C THR A 291 22.03 6.70 12.09
N HIS A 292 21.39 6.56 10.92
CA HIS A 292 20.52 5.44 10.57
C HIS A 292 21.16 4.40 9.63
N THR A 293 22.48 4.44 9.41
CA THR A 293 23.13 3.34 8.71
C THR A 293 23.26 2.13 9.64
N ALA A 294 23.10 0.92 9.09
CA ALA A 294 23.21 -0.32 9.87
C ALA A 294 24.56 -0.44 10.61
N SER A 295 25.62 0.15 10.07
CA SER A 295 26.94 0.20 10.70
C SER A 295 26.97 1.12 11.91
N VAL A 296 26.31 2.28 11.84
CA VAL A 296 26.23 3.22 12.96
C VAL A 296 25.48 2.55 14.09
N HIS A 297 24.31 1.94 13.81
CA HIS A 297 23.58 1.17 14.81
C HIS A 297 24.43 0.06 15.44
N LYS A 298 25.17 -0.71 14.64
CA LYS A 298 26.07 -1.75 15.17
C LYS A 298 27.17 -1.17 16.07
N SER A 299 27.89 -0.15 15.61
CA SER A 299 28.97 0.47 16.40
C SER A 299 28.48 1.15 17.68
N VAL A 300 27.27 1.70 17.64
CA VAL A 300 26.59 2.26 18.82
C VAL A 300 26.22 1.14 19.80
N SER A 301 25.63 0.04 19.35
CA SER A 301 25.33 -1.12 20.19
C SER A 301 26.60 -1.71 20.80
N ASP A 302 27.67 -1.85 20.03
CA ASP A 302 28.96 -2.36 20.49
C ASP A 302 29.57 -1.44 21.57
N SER A 303 29.50 -0.11 21.38
CA SER A 303 29.94 0.87 22.38
C SER A 303 29.11 0.82 23.67
N ALA A 304 27.79 0.68 23.54
CA ALA A 304 26.91 0.53 24.69
C ALA A 304 27.24 -0.76 25.48
N ASN A 305 27.52 -1.87 24.79
CA ASN A 305 27.97 -3.11 25.42
C ASN A 305 29.31 -2.94 26.14
N LYS A 306 30.31 -2.28 25.52
CA LYS A 306 31.61 -1.99 26.17
C LYS A 306 31.43 -1.18 27.46
N LEU A 307 30.59 -0.14 27.43
CA LEU A 307 30.25 0.64 28.62
C LEU A 307 29.57 -0.23 29.68
N PHE A 308 28.62 -1.08 29.28
CA PHE A 308 27.92 -1.97 30.19
C PHE A 308 28.85 -2.98 30.83
N ASP A 309 29.74 -3.62 30.07
CA ASP A 309 30.73 -4.56 30.58
C ASP A 309 31.67 -3.89 31.59
N GLY A 310 32.07 -2.65 31.33
CA GLY A 310 32.94 -1.87 32.21
C GLY A 310 32.28 -1.38 33.49
N TYR A 311 30.98 -1.05 33.46
CA TYR A 311 30.35 -0.25 34.52
C TYR A 311 29.02 -0.78 35.08
N SER A 312 28.45 -1.85 34.52
CA SER A 312 27.13 -2.39 34.93
C SER A 312 27.04 -2.76 36.41
N TYR A 313 28.14 -3.15 37.05
CA TYR A 313 28.16 -3.49 38.47
C TYR A 313 27.69 -2.33 39.38
N LYS A 314 27.89 -1.08 38.94
CA LYS A 314 27.43 0.15 39.63
C LYS A 314 25.92 0.43 39.43
N LEU A 315 25.26 -0.21 38.47
CA LEU A 315 23.83 0.00 38.20
C LEU A 315 22.88 -0.85 39.07
N ASN A 316 23.40 -1.83 39.81
CA ASN A 316 22.60 -2.77 40.59
C ASN A 316 21.80 -2.10 41.72
N GLY A 317 20.61 -2.64 42.02
CA GLY A 317 19.75 -2.14 43.10
C GLY A 317 19.24 -0.72 42.83
N VAL A 318 19.62 0.24 43.69
CA VAL A 318 19.25 1.66 43.54
C VAL A 318 20.24 2.46 42.68
N GLY A 319 21.34 1.84 42.22
CA GLY A 319 22.42 2.50 41.50
C GLY A 319 21.92 3.26 40.26
N LEU A 320 21.19 2.60 39.36
CA LEU A 320 20.62 3.24 38.17
C LEU A 320 19.79 4.51 38.51
N LYS A 321 18.99 4.45 39.58
CA LYS A 321 18.16 5.59 39.99
C LYS A 321 19.04 6.74 40.48
N ASN A 322 20.01 6.44 41.35
CA ASN A 322 20.91 7.44 41.92
C ASN A 322 21.73 8.16 40.84
N GLU A 323 22.31 7.42 39.90
CA GLU A 323 23.12 7.99 38.82
C GLU A 323 22.29 8.90 37.90
N ILE A 324 21.05 8.51 37.59
CA ILE A 324 20.14 9.34 36.80
C ILE A 324 19.73 10.60 37.56
N GLU A 325 19.46 10.49 38.87
CA GLU A 325 19.12 11.65 39.71
C GLU A 325 20.31 12.62 39.85
N GLU A 326 21.52 12.10 39.97
CA GLU A 326 22.74 12.91 40.03
C GLU A 326 23.02 13.62 38.71
N LEU A 327 23.02 12.90 37.59
CA LEU A 327 23.16 13.46 36.25
C LEU A 327 22.10 14.54 36.00
N SER A 328 20.83 14.25 36.30
CA SER A 328 19.74 15.20 36.12
C SER A 328 19.95 16.45 36.98
N SER A 329 20.33 16.29 38.24
CA SER A 329 20.61 17.41 39.14
C SER A 329 21.75 18.28 38.61
N TRP A 330 22.83 17.67 38.12
CA TRP A 330 23.95 18.40 37.52
C TRP A 330 23.52 19.20 36.28
N VAL A 331 22.79 18.58 35.34
CA VAL A 331 22.30 19.29 34.14
C VAL A 331 21.36 20.45 34.52
N GLN A 332 20.51 20.26 35.53
CA GLN A 332 19.60 21.33 35.98
C GLN A 332 20.34 22.52 36.62
N LEU A 333 21.56 22.33 37.14
CA LEU A 333 22.41 23.39 37.69
C LEU A 333 23.15 24.21 36.63
N LEU A 334 23.16 23.80 35.35
CA LEU A 334 23.79 24.58 34.27
C LEU A 334 23.20 26.01 34.19
N PRO A 335 23.99 27.02 33.78
CA PRO A 335 23.46 28.39 33.67
C PRO A 335 22.41 28.49 32.56
N ASN A 336 21.36 29.30 32.77
CA ASN A 336 20.28 29.53 31.80
C ASN A 336 20.63 30.59 30.73
N ASP A 337 21.90 30.93 30.60
CA ASP A 337 22.43 32.01 29.76
C ASP A 337 22.48 31.68 28.27
N SER A 338 22.40 30.40 27.91
CA SER A 338 22.45 29.94 26.52
C SER A 338 21.25 29.05 26.15
N LEU A 339 20.81 29.16 24.89
CA LEU A 339 19.79 28.25 24.33
C LEU A 339 20.22 26.78 24.45
N LYS A 340 21.51 26.53 24.31
CA LYS A 340 22.15 25.21 24.45
C LYS A 340 21.89 24.59 25.82
N ASN A 341 22.19 25.30 26.90
CA ASN A 341 21.98 24.79 28.26
C ASN A 341 20.49 24.60 28.55
N GLN A 342 19.64 25.52 28.08
CA GLN A 342 18.20 25.38 28.23
C GLN A 342 17.66 24.16 27.46
N ALA A 343 18.18 23.89 26.27
CA ALA A 343 17.85 22.71 25.47
C ALA A 343 18.31 21.42 26.17
N ALA A 344 19.56 21.39 26.67
CA ALA A 344 20.08 20.24 27.41
C ALA A 344 19.26 19.90 28.66
N LYS A 345 18.79 20.92 29.41
CA LYS A 345 17.88 20.74 30.54
C LYS A 345 16.54 20.12 30.14
N ARG A 346 15.96 20.58 29.03
CA ARG A 346 14.71 19.99 28.52
C ARG A 346 14.94 18.57 27.98
N ALA A 347 16.09 18.33 27.35
CA ALA A 347 16.50 17.02 26.87
C ALA A 347 16.54 16.01 28.02
N ILE A 348 17.29 16.31 29.09
CA ILE A 348 17.47 15.37 30.20
C ILE A 348 16.13 15.07 30.86
N THR A 349 15.31 16.10 31.13
CA THR A 349 13.96 15.91 31.70
C THR A 349 13.12 14.97 30.85
N ARG A 350 13.13 15.16 29.51
CA ARG A 350 12.36 14.35 28.58
C ARG A 350 12.85 12.90 28.52
N ILE A 351 14.15 12.67 28.38
CA ILE A 351 14.70 11.33 28.13
C ILE A 351 14.85 10.47 29.38
N THR A 352 14.81 11.08 30.57
CA THR A 352 14.78 10.37 31.86
C THR A 352 13.36 10.12 32.38
N ASP A 353 12.34 10.65 31.71
CA ASP A 353 10.95 10.43 32.07
C ASP A 353 10.61 8.93 32.04
N VAL A 354 9.73 8.51 32.96
CA VAL A 354 9.31 7.11 33.07
C VAL A 354 8.53 6.62 31.85
N GLU A 355 7.89 7.53 31.10
CA GLU A 355 7.17 7.21 29.87
C GLU A 355 8.08 7.20 28.63
N TYR A 356 9.31 7.71 28.73
CA TYR A 356 10.27 7.71 27.63
C TYR A 356 11.02 6.37 27.56
N ILE A 357 10.37 5.37 26.96
CA ILE A 357 10.85 3.99 26.93
C ILE A 357 11.53 3.69 25.59
N PHE A 358 12.83 3.41 25.64
CA PHE A 358 13.58 2.81 24.54
C PHE A 358 14.70 1.94 25.03
N THR A 359 14.85 0.82 24.34
CA THR A 359 15.93 -0.15 24.50
C THR A 359 16.50 -0.43 23.13
N ASP A 360 17.82 -0.24 23.00
CA ASP A 360 18.51 -0.54 21.76
C ASP A 360 18.44 -2.05 21.47
N PRO A 361 17.94 -2.48 20.30
CA PRO A 361 17.73 -3.90 20.01
C PRO A 361 19.05 -4.69 19.85
N GLY A 362 20.17 -4.03 19.52
CA GLY A 362 21.46 -4.69 19.36
C GLY A 362 22.14 -5.02 20.69
N SER A 363 22.11 -4.08 21.63
CA SER A 363 22.73 -4.22 22.96
C SER A 363 21.77 -4.66 24.07
N CYS A 364 20.46 -4.55 23.85
CA CYS A 364 19.43 -4.70 24.88
C CYS A 364 19.57 -3.71 26.07
N ILE A 365 20.28 -2.59 25.87
CA ILE A 365 20.49 -1.54 26.87
C ILE A 365 19.46 -0.43 26.68
N SER A 366 18.82 -0.01 27.76
CA SER A 366 17.87 1.12 27.74
C SER A 366 18.57 2.49 27.72
N ILE A 367 17.90 3.54 27.23
CA ILE A 367 18.44 4.92 27.26
C ILE A 367 18.85 5.33 28.67
N ARG A 368 18.07 4.97 29.69
CA ARG A 368 18.39 5.30 31.09
C ARG A 368 19.64 4.58 31.56
N GLN A 369 19.82 3.31 31.19
CA GLN A 369 21.05 2.58 31.51
C GLN A 369 22.23 3.21 30.78
N LEU A 370 22.11 3.52 29.48
CA LEU A 370 23.18 4.16 28.71
C LEU A 370 23.60 5.50 29.33
N LEU A 371 22.65 6.37 29.69
CA LEU A 371 22.93 7.66 30.34
C LEU A 371 23.67 7.47 31.66
N ALA A 372 23.24 6.53 32.50
CA ALA A 372 23.91 6.24 33.77
C ALA A 372 25.33 5.70 33.55
N LEU A 373 25.54 4.80 32.57
CA LEU A 373 26.87 4.27 32.25
C LEU A 373 27.80 5.37 31.73
N ILE A 374 27.31 6.24 30.83
CA ILE A 374 28.07 7.40 30.35
C ILE A 374 28.44 8.31 31.53
N TRP A 375 27.49 8.61 32.42
CA TRP A 375 27.74 9.45 33.58
C TRP A 375 28.78 8.85 34.54
N ILE A 376 28.69 7.55 34.80
CA ILE A 376 29.70 6.82 35.57
C ILE A 376 31.06 6.94 34.89
N ALA A 377 31.16 6.63 33.60
CA ALA A 377 32.41 6.64 32.84
C ALA A 377 33.06 8.03 32.78
N ILE A 378 32.25 9.09 32.68
CA ILE A 378 32.71 10.48 32.76
C ILE A 378 33.37 10.75 34.10
N ASN A 379 32.75 10.33 35.21
CA ASN A 379 33.25 10.59 36.56
C ASN A 379 34.36 9.62 37.02
N ASP A 380 34.57 8.51 36.31
CA ASP A 380 35.68 7.57 36.53
C ASP A 380 36.97 8.02 35.80
N ASN A 381 36.85 8.97 34.86
CA ASN A 381 37.97 9.50 34.08
C ASN A 381 38.82 10.51 34.88
N ASN A 382 40.12 10.63 34.53
CA ASN A 382 41.03 11.60 35.15
C ASN A 382 40.52 13.06 35.01
N GLU A 383 40.82 13.90 36.01
CA GLU A 383 40.33 15.29 36.13
C GLU A 383 40.52 16.14 34.85
N GLU A 384 41.59 15.91 34.09
CA GLU A 384 41.90 16.67 32.85
C GLU A 384 40.86 16.48 31.72
N LYS A 385 40.22 15.30 31.64
CA LYS A 385 39.21 15.00 30.60
C LYS A 385 37.77 15.23 31.06
N LEU A 386 37.56 15.37 32.36
CA LEU A 386 36.24 15.45 32.98
C LEU A 386 35.39 16.60 32.41
N GLU A 387 35.98 17.79 32.31
CA GLU A 387 35.24 18.98 31.85
C GLU A 387 34.90 18.90 30.35
N ASN A 388 35.82 18.39 29.53
CA ASN A 388 35.57 18.17 28.11
C ASN A 388 34.47 17.13 27.89
N ALA A 389 34.45 16.06 28.69
CA ALA A 389 33.43 15.03 28.60
C ALA A 389 32.05 15.53 29.06
N LYS A 390 32.00 16.30 30.14
CA LYS A 390 30.78 17.00 30.57
C LYS A 390 30.26 17.96 29.51
N GLN A 391 31.14 18.77 28.92
CA GLN A 391 30.73 19.66 27.85
C GLN A 391 30.21 18.87 26.65
N SER A 392 30.90 17.81 26.23
CA SER A 392 30.45 16.96 25.11
C SER A 392 29.09 16.30 25.38
N LEU A 393 28.79 15.95 26.64
CA LEU A 393 27.48 15.46 27.03
C LEU A 393 26.39 16.55 26.92
N VAL A 394 26.70 17.79 27.31
CA VAL A 394 25.78 18.94 27.11
C VAL A 394 25.51 19.16 25.62
N ASP A 395 26.53 19.04 24.77
CA ASP A 395 26.42 19.20 23.33
C ASP A 395 25.52 18.11 22.72
N ALA A 396 25.70 16.87 23.17
CA ALA A 396 24.83 15.76 22.78
C ALA A 396 23.37 16.00 23.22
N LEU A 397 23.14 16.45 24.46
CA LEU A 397 21.80 16.74 24.98
C LEU A 397 21.12 17.91 24.23
N ASP A 398 21.86 18.98 23.92
CA ASP A 398 21.38 20.05 23.06
C ASP A 398 20.96 19.52 21.69
N TRP A 399 21.81 18.70 21.06
CA TRP A 399 21.49 18.09 19.77
C TRP A 399 20.29 17.14 19.84
N ILE A 400 20.13 16.40 20.94
CA ILE A 400 18.98 15.52 21.17
C ILE A 400 17.68 16.32 21.21
N GLN A 401 17.70 17.52 21.79
CA GLN A 401 16.51 18.37 21.92
C GLN A 401 16.25 19.26 20.70
N ARG A 402 17.30 19.67 19.99
CA ARG A 402 17.26 20.68 18.92
C ARG A 402 17.73 20.16 17.56
N GLY A 403 18.03 18.87 17.41
CA GLY A 403 18.71 18.37 16.22
C GLY A 403 17.95 18.54 14.91
N TYR A 404 16.61 18.63 14.93
CA TYR A 404 15.82 19.02 13.75
C TYR A 404 15.60 20.53 13.61
N ASN A 405 16.04 21.35 14.58
CA ASN A 405 16.18 22.80 14.42
C ASN A 405 17.51 23.19 13.75
N LYS A 406 18.49 22.28 13.75
CA LYS A 406 19.83 22.56 13.25
C LYS A 406 19.97 22.16 11.77
N SER A 407 20.57 23.05 10.99
CA SER A 407 21.01 22.78 9.62
C SER A 407 22.22 21.83 9.58
N ILE A 408 22.64 21.42 8.37
CA ILE A 408 23.85 20.59 8.17
C ILE A 408 25.13 21.25 8.71
N LEU A 409 25.15 22.59 8.80
CA LEU A 409 26.26 23.37 9.36
C LEU A 409 26.13 23.55 10.89
N GLY A 410 25.17 22.89 11.54
CA GLY A 410 24.89 23.02 12.97
C GLY A 410 24.21 24.32 13.38
N ILE A 411 23.84 25.18 12.42
CA ILE A 411 23.15 26.45 12.69
C ILE A 411 21.70 26.17 13.06
N ASP A 412 21.31 26.60 14.25
CA ASP A 412 19.96 26.47 14.81
C ASP A 412 19.04 27.56 14.26
N ASP A 413 17.81 27.19 13.85
CA ASP A 413 16.82 28.11 13.29
C ASP A 413 16.06 28.97 14.34
N GLY A 414 16.27 28.73 15.63
CA GLY A 414 15.65 29.47 16.73
C GLY A 414 14.16 29.19 16.92
N GLY A 415 13.58 28.22 16.20
CA GLY A 415 12.17 27.85 16.30
C GLY A 415 11.81 27.12 17.60
N LEU A 416 10.56 26.62 17.70
CA LEU A 416 10.17 25.69 18.77
C LEU A 416 11.03 24.41 18.71
N ASP A 417 11.23 23.76 19.86
CA ASP A 417 12.03 22.53 19.92
C ASP A 417 11.49 21.45 18.99
N ARG A 418 12.38 20.95 18.13
CA ARG A 418 12.16 19.80 17.27
C ARG A 418 13.23 18.76 17.64
N PRO A 419 12.96 17.92 18.65
CA PRO A 419 13.92 16.94 19.10
C PRO A 419 14.10 15.81 18.09
N ILE A 420 15.27 15.18 18.11
CA ILE A 420 15.54 14.02 17.27
C ILE A 420 14.74 12.79 17.74
N CYS A 421 14.62 11.81 16.85
CA CYS A 421 13.92 10.56 17.12
C CYS A 421 14.54 9.76 18.28
N ILE A 422 13.77 8.85 18.86
CA ILE A 422 14.17 8.11 20.06
C ILE A 422 15.40 7.20 19.84
N ALA A 423 15.50 6.56 18.67
CA ALA A 423 16.70 5.80 18.30
C ALA A 423 17.89 6.73 18.04
N GLY A 424 17.64 7.87 17.39
CA GLY A 424 18.64 8.92 17.19
C GLY A 424 19.17 9.48 18.51
N THR A 425 18.35 9.58 19.55
CA THR A 425 18.78 9.93 20.91
C THR A 425 19.84 8.98 21.43
N PHE A 426 19.61 7.67 21.33
CA PHE A 426 20.56 6.65 21.77
C PHE A 426 21.89 6.77 21.01
N ASN A 427 21.83 6.90 19.68
CA ASN A 427 23.02 7.04 18.84
C ASN A 427 23.78 8.33 19.14
N LYS A 428 23.08 9.45 19.34
CA LYS A 428 23.69 10.77 19.58
C LYS A 428 24.39 10.84 20.94
N LEU A 429 23.91 10.10 21.95
CA LEU A 429 24.60 9.98 23.23
C LEU A 429 25.97 9.30 23.08
N VAL A 430 26.04 8.20 22.33
CA VAL A 430 27.32 7.52 22.04
C VAL A 430 28.21 8.38 21.14
N GLU A 431 27.65 8.99 20.11
CA GLU A 431 28.37 9.89 19.20
C GLU A 431 29.03 11.06 19.95
N GLY A 432 28.30 11.70 20.88
CA GLY A 432 28.85 12.80 21.68
C GLY A 432 30.03 12.36 22.55
N MET A 433 30.10 11.08 22.92
CA MET A 433 31.18 10.53 23.73
C MET A 433 32.31 9.92 22.88
N ALA A 434 32.10 9.73 21.58
CA ALA A 434 33.07 9.10 20.70
C ALA A 434 34.37 9.93 20.64
N GLY A 435 35.51 9.27 20.89
CA GLY A 435 36.82 9.94 20.97
C GLY A 435 37.10 10.65 22.31
N ILE A 436 36.12 10.73 23.21
CA ILE A 436 36.30 11.20 24.59
C ILE A 436 36.42 10.02 25.55
N LEU A 437 35.44 9.11 25.50
CA LEU A 437 35.43 7.86 26.25
C LEU A 437 36.04 6.74 25.40
N PRO A 438 37.04 5.98 25.90
CA PRO A 438 37.66 4.88 25.16
C PRO A 438 36.65 3.79 24.72
N GLU A 439 35.57 3.62 25.47
CA GLU A 439 34.53 2.63 25.21
C GLU A 439 33.59 3.05 24.07
N CYS A 440 33.54 4.34 23.71
CA CYS A 440 32.64 4.89 22.71
C CYS A 440 33.35 5.08 21.36
N GLU A 441 32.92 4.30 20.37
CA GLU A 441 33.40 4.36 18.99
C GLU A 441 32.21 4.41 18.03
N LEU A 442 32.28 5.31 17.04
CA LEU A 442 31.25 5.43 16.02
C LEU A 442 31.86 5.18 14.64
N ILE A 443 31.40 4.12 13.97
CA ILE A 443 31.91 3.73 12.66
C ILE A 443 30.89 4.15 11.59
N PHE A 444 31.19 5.27 10.93
CA PHE A 444 30.44 5.74 9.78
C PHE A 444 30.84 4.95 8.53
N VAL A 445 29.96 4.06 8.08
CA VAL A 445 30.05 3.44 6.75
C VAL A 445 29.38 4.39 5.77
N THR A 446 30.19 5.09 4.98
CA THR A 446 29.77 5.99 3.89
C THR A 446 30.52 5.61 2.61
N MET A 447 30.07 6.10 1.46
CA MET A 447 30.82 5.88 0.21
C MET A 447 32.21 6.53 0.25
N GLU A 448 32.39 7.63 0.99
CA GLU A 448 33.72 8.21 1.16
C GLU A 448 34.63 7.30 2.01
N THR A 449 34.15 6.77 3.14
CA THR A 449 34.95 5.87 3.97
C THR A 449 35.22 4.53 3.28
N ALA A 450 34.26 4.03 2.48
CA ALA A 450 34.46 2.89 1.60
C ALA A 450 35.57 3.17 0.57
N GLY A 451 35.50 4.31 -0.11
CA GLY A 451 36.48 4.73 -1.11
C GLY A 451 37.89 4.90 -0.55
N LEU A 452 38.02 5.38 0.69
CA LEU A 452 39.31 5.47 1.38
C LEU A 452 39.85 4.10 1.79
N LYS A 453 38.97 3.15 2.14
CA LYS A 453 39.34 1.81 2.60
C LYS A 453 39.72 0.86 1.46
N LEU A 454 39.07 1.01 0.30
CA LEU A 454 39.27 0.13 -0.86
C LEU A 454 40.77 0.00 -1.27
N PRO A 455 41.53 1.10 -1.48
CA PRO A 455 42.96 1.00 -1.83
C PRO A 455 43.80 0.28 -0.77
N ILE A 456 43.46 0.44 0.51
CA ILE A 456 44.16 -0.22 1.62
C ILE A 456 43.93 -1.72 1.57
N VAL A 457 42.67 -2.15 1.42
CA VAL A 457 42.30 -3.57 1.32
C VAL A 457 42.92 -4.21 0.09
N VAL A 458 42.90 -3.52 -1.06
CA VAL A 458 43.56 -3.97 -2.29
C VAL A 458 45.06 -4.17 -2.05
N LYS A 459 45.74 -3.20 -1.44
CA LYS A 459 47.17 -3.30 -1.14
C LYS A 459 47.49 -4.47 -0.20
N GLU A 460 46.70 -4.66 0.85
CA GLU A 460 46.87 -5.78 1.78
C GLU A 460 46.72 -7.13 1.09
N GLU A 461 45.69 -7.30 0.25
CA GLU A 461 45.47 -8.57 -0.48
C GLU A 461 46.51 -8.80 -1.58
N ALA A 462 46.95 -7.74 -2.27
CA ALA A 462 48.05 -7.79 -3.24
C ALA A 462 49.37 -8.22 -2.59
N LEU A 463 49.72 -7.66 -1.43
CA LEU A 463 50.93 -8.05 -0.71
C LEU A 463 50.86 -9.49 -0.20
N LYS A 464 49.70 -9.94 0.31
CA LYS A 464 49.50 -11.35 0.69
C LYS A 464 49.68 -12.28 -0.50
N TYR A 465 49.15 -11.91 -1.68
CA TYR A 465 49.32 -12.69 -2.90
C TYR A 465 50.80 -12.77 -3.33
N LEU A 466 51.52 -11.66 -3.26
CA LEU A 466 52.95 -11.61 -3.59
C LEU A 466 53.81 -12.44 -2.64
N GLU A 467 53.50 -12.47 -1.34
CA GLU A 467 54.21 -13.35 -0.39
C GLU A 467 54.01 -14.84 -0.71
N ILE A 468 52.82 -15.23 -1.19
CA ILE A 468 52.57 -16.61 -1.64
C ILE A 468 53.36 -16.90 -2.93
N ALA A 469 53.34 -15.98 -3.90
CA ALA A 469 54.08 -16.15 -5.15
C ALA A 469 55.60 -16.25 -4.91
N LYS A 470 56.13 -15.50 -3.93
CA LYS A 470 57.53 -15.55 -3.50
C LYS A 470 57.95 -16.91 -2.95
N GLN A 471 57.04 -17.65 -2.33
CA GLN A 471 57.31 -18.98 -1.75
C GLN A 471 57.40 -20.09 -2.81
N GLY A 472 57.26 -19.76 -4.10
CA GLY A 472 57.60 -20.66 -5.22
C GLY A 472 56.43 -21.42 -5.84
N GLU A 473 55.18 -21.06 -5.51
CA GLU A 473 53.99 -21.77 -5.99
C GLU A 473 53.37 -21.17 -7.27
N LEU A 474 53.78 -19.98 -7.72
CA LEU A 474 53.14 -19.25 -8.83
C LEU A 474 54.14 -18.39 -9.62
N GLU A 475 54.19 -18.59 -10.96
CA GLU A 475 54.96 -17.81 -11.96
C GLU A 475 56.43 -17.48 -11.60
N SER A 476 57.19 -16.89 -12.53
CA SER A 476 58.49 -16.32 -12.16
C SER A 476 58.21 -15.04 -11.37
N PHE A 477 58.27 -15.11 -10.03
CA PHE A 477 58.04 -13.97 -9.12
C PHE A 477 58.74 -12.66 -9.55
N PRO A 478 59.99 -12.68 -10.08
CA PRO A 478 60.63 -11.48 -10.64
C PRO A 478 59.87 -10.85 -11.83
N GLN A 479 59.36 -11.68 -12.75
CA GLN A 479 58.59 -11.21 -13.92
C GLN A 479 57.23 -10.64 -13.48
N LEU A 480 56.61 -11.25 -12.48
CA LEU A 480 55.36 -10.76 -11.90
C LEU A 480 55.53 -9.39 -11.25
N LEU A 481 56.59 -9.20 -10.45
CA LEU A 481 56.92 -7.90 -9.85
C LEU A 481 57.17 -6.82 -10.90
N GLU A 482 57.89 -7.14 -11.97
CA GLU A 482 58.16 -6.20 -13.06
C GLU A 482 56.87 -5.79 -13.79
N ARG A 483 55.97 -6.73 -14.06
CA ARG A 483 54.66 -6.44 -14.65
C ARG A 483 53.81 -5.56 -13.75
N ILE A 484 53.72 -5.84 -12.46
CA ILE A 484 52.95 -5.02 -11.51
C ILE A 484 53.52 -3.60 -11.41
N LYS A 485 54.84 -3.43 -11.48
CA LYS A 485 55.46 -2.08 -11.52
C LYS A 485 55.06 -1.28 -12.76
N ASN A 486 54.89 -1.94 -13.89
CA ASN A 486 54.63 -1.28 -15.19
C ASN A 486 53.13 -1.10 -15.47
N GLU A 487 52.31 -2.08 -15.08
CA GLU A 487 50.89 -2.18 -15.44
C GLU A 487 49.97 -2.02 -14.21
N GLY A 488 50.51 -1.94 -12.99
CA GLY A 488 49.75 -1.78 -11.76
C GLY A 488 49.12 -3.06 -11.23
N VAL A 489 48.13 -2.90 -10.33
CA VAL A 489 47.43 -4.02 -9.68
C VAL A 489 46.62 -4.86 -10.66
N GLU A 490 46.24 -4.30 -11.81
CA GLU A 490 45.43 -4.98 -12.82
C GLU A 490 46.01 -6.36 -13.20
N VAL A 491 47.34 -6.50 -13.21
CA VAL A 491 48.08 -7.73 -13.49
C VAL A 491 47.67 -8.91 -12.61
N ILE A 492 47.34 -8.64 -11.35
CA ILE A 492 46.97 -9.65 -10.33
C ILE A 492 45.52 -9.53 -9.89
N TRP A 493 44.74 -8.67 -10.54
CA TRP A 493 43.39 -8.34 -10.10
C TRP A 493 42.50 -9.57 -10.00
N ASP A 494 42.53 -10.45 -11.00
CA ASP A 494 41.75 -11.70 -11.02
C ASP A 494 42.09 -12.64 -9.85
N LYS A 495 43.26 -12.49 -9.22
CA LYS A 495 43.71 -13.29 -8.07
C LYS A 495 43.31 -12.71 -6.72
N VAL A 496 43.11 -11.38 -6.65
CA VAL A 496 42.82 -10.67 -5.39
C VAL A 496 41.39 -10.17 -5.31
N GLN A 497 40.72 -9.97 -6.44
CA GLN A 497 39.41 -9.33 -6.56
C GLN A 497 38.37 -9.96 -5.63
N GLU A 498 38.22 -11.29 -5.63
CA GLU A 498 37.20 -11.94 -4.81
C GLU A 498 37.43 -11.71 -3.31
N LYS A 499 38.69 -11.72 -2.84
CA LYS A 499 39.01 -11.42 -1.44
C LYS A 499 38.74 -9.97 -1.09
N VAL A 500 39.06 -9.04 -1.99
CA VAL A 500 38.74 -7.63 -1.85
C VAL A 500 37.21 -7.43 -1.80
N LYS A 501 36.48 -8.07 -2.72
CA LYS A 501 35.01 -8.07 -2.81
C LYS A 501 34.40 -8.55 -1.50
N THR A 502 34.84 -9.69 -0.97
CA THR A 502 34.36 -10.21 0.32
C THR A 502 34.60 -9.23 1.46
N ARG A 503 35.84 -8.78 1.66
CA ARG A 503 36.19 -7.88 2.77
C ARG A 503 35.44 -6.55 2.71
N MET A 504 35.35 -5.95 1.53
CA MET A 504 34.62 -4.70 1.34
C MET A 504 33.11 -4.90 1.49
N PHE A 505 32.55 -6.04 1.10
CA PHE A 505 31.11 -6.29 1.25
C PHE A 505 30.72 -6.58 2.71
N GLU A 506 31.57 -7.28 3.47
CA GLU A 506 31.35 -7.52 4.90
C GLU A 506 31.26 -6.21 5.69
N GLU A 507 32.07 -5.22 5.33
CA GLU A 507 32.16 -3.94 6.05
C GLU A 507 31.23 -2.86 5.46
N PHE A 508 31.09 -2.78 4.13
CA PHE A 508 30.38 -1.71 3.41
C PHE A 508 29.17 -2.20 2.60
N GLY A 509 28.79 -3.48 2.68
CA GLY A 509 27.72 -4.06 1.85
C GLY A 509 26.36 -3.38 2.00
N SER A 510 26.11 -2.71 3.14
CA SER A 510 24.90 -1.92 3.36
C SER A 510 24.79 -0.70 2.44
N LEU A 511 25.89 -0.21 1.85
CA LEU A 511 25.88 0.91 0.89
C LEU A 511 25.38 0.50 -0.50
N PHE A 512 25.29 -0.81 -0.78
CA PHE A 512 25.05 -1.33 -2.12
C PHE A 512 23.76 -2.13 -2.18
N PRO A 513 22.61 -1.48 -2.49
CA PRO A 513 21.34 -2.18 -2.66
C PRO A 513 21.43 -3.17 -3.82
N GLY A 514 20.95 -4.39 -3.61
CA GLY A 514 21.09 -5.51 -4.54
C GLY A 514 22.18 -6.52 -4.16
N GLY A 515 22.90 -6.27 -3.07
CA GLY A 515 23.83 -7.23 -2.48
C GLY A 515 25.19 -7.28 -3.19
N PRO A 516 25.97 -8.36 -2.96
CA PRO A 516 27.35 -8.45 -3.44
C PRO A 516 27.43 -8.53 -4.97
N ASP A 517 26.33 -8.81 -5.65
CA ASP A 517 26.27 -8.92 -7.11
C ASP A 517 25.59 -7.71 -7.77
N SER A 518 25.36 -6.63 -7.01
CA SER A 518 24.84 -5.38 -7.56
C SER A 518 25.85 -4.73 -8.50
N GLU A 519 25.36 -4.16 -9.60
CA GLU A 519 26.18 -3.43 -10.58
C GLU A 519 26.95 -2.28 -9.92
N GLY A 520 26.33 -1.59 -8.97
CA GLY A 520 26.98 -0.52 -8.20
C GLY A 520 28.15 -1.00 -7.35
N PHE A 521 28.01 -2.15 -6.66
CA PHE A 521 29.11 -2.72 -5.89
C PHE A 521 30.22 -3.23 -6.79
N HIS A 522 29.87 -3.92 -7.87
CA HIS A 522 30.83 -4.38 -8.87
C HIS A 522 31.64 -3.21 -9.44
N SER A 523 30.96 -2.15 -9.89
CA SER A 523 31.64 -0.96 -10.42
C SER A 523 32.55 -0.30 -9.38
N PHE A 524 32.14 -0.27 -8.11
CA PHE A 524 32.97 0.26 -7.03
C PHE A 524 34.23 -0.57 -6.80
N ILE A 525 34.09 -1.90 -6.70
CA ILE A 525 35.23 -2.82 -6.53
C ILE A 525 36.19 -2.73 -7.71
N GLU A 526 35.69 -2.61 -8.94
CA GLU A 526 36.52 -2.48 -10.15
C GLU A 526 37.45 -1.26 -10.13
N THR A 527 37.09 -0.17 -9.43
CA THR A 527 38.01 0.98 -9.25
C THR A 527 39.26 0.62 -8.45
N GLY A 528 39.24 -0.51 -7.74
CA GLY A 528 40.40 -1.03 -7.02
C GLY A 528 41.56 -1.42 -7.94
N LYS A 529 41.31 -1.67 -9.24
CA LYS A 529 42.37 -1.94 -10.23
C LYS A 529 43.38 -0.81 -10.35
N ASP A 530 42.93 0.41 -10.13
CA ASP A 530 43.73 1.63 -10.23
C ASP A 530 44.52 1.93 -8.94
N THR A 531 44.52 1.01 -7.97
CA THR A 531 45.24 1.19 -6.69
C THR A 531 46.75 1.18 -6.92
N ASP A 532 47.42 2.25 -6.48
CA ASP A 532 48.88 2.28 -6.41
C ASP A 532 49.37 1.49 -5.18
N LEU A 533 50.18 0.45 -5.42
CA LEU A 533 50.80 -0.33 -4.34
C LEU A 533 51.95 0.42 -3.66
N GLY A 534 52.43 1.51 -4.24
CA GLY A 534 53.60 2.27 -3.80
C GLY A 534 54.89 1.48 -4.00
N GLN A 535 55.91 1.74 -3.18
CA GLN A 535 57.18 1.01 -3.24
C GLN A 535 56.97 -0.48 -2.91
N LEU A 536 57.08 -1.31 -3.93
CA LEU A 536 57.08 -2.76 -3.81
C LEU A 536 58.41 -3.24 -3.20
N PRO A 537 58.44 -4.40 -2.53
CA PRO A 537 59.60 -4.85 -1.76
C PRO A 537 60.93 -5.00 -2.52
N SER A 538 60.96 -4.89 -3.85
CA SER A 538 62.17 -5.01 -4.68
C SER A 538 63.34 -4.12 -4.24
N ASP A 539 63.05 -2.99 -3.59
CA ASP A 539 64.06 -2.02 -3.17
C ASP A 539 64.78 -2.45 -1.88
N GLN A 540 64.27 -3.49 -1.19
CA GLN A 540 64.97 -4.18 -0.10
C GLN A 540 65.74 -5.43 -0.57
N PHE A 541 65.59 -5.84 -1.83
CA PHE A 541 66.17 -7.09 -2.36
C PHE A 541 67.36 -6.88 -3.32
N SER A 542 67.86 -5.64 -3.43
CA SER A 542 69.05 -5.30 -4.24
C SER A 542 70.37 -5.29 -3.44
N GLN A 543 70.43 -5.91 -2.26
CA GLN A 543 71.68 -6.06 -1.48
C GLN A 543 71.83 -7.49 -0.93
N SER A 544 72.18 -8.44 -1.79
CA SER A 544 72.98 -9.60 -1.38
C SER A 544 73.35 -10.43 -2.61
N GLU A 545 74.33 -9.97 -3.40
CA GLU A 545 75.19 -10.84 -4.21
C GLU A 545 76.36 -10.00 -4.74
N GLU A 546 77.46 -9.96 -4.00
CA GLU A 546 78.86 -10.07 -4.50
C GLU A 546 79.82 -9.89 -3.31
N GLY A 547 80.56 -10.96 -2.99
CA GLY A 547 81.53 -11.00 -1.90
C GLY A 547 82.00 -12.43 -1.62
N ASP A 548 82.81 -12.94 -2.55
CA ASP A 548 83.52 -14.23 -2.53
C ASP A 548 84.13 -14.61 -1.16
N PRO A 549 84.10 -15.90 -0.75
CA PRO A 549 84.81 -16.36 0.43
C PRO A 549 86.26 -16.72 0.07
N GLU A 550 87.20 -15.79 0.32
CA GLU A 550 88.61 -16.15 0.43
C GLU A 550 88.87 -16.94 1.72
N GLU A 551 89.23 -18.20 1.52
CA GLU A 551 90.16 -19.01 2.31
C GLU A 551 90.91 -18.24 3.43
N THR A 552 90.77 -18.68 4.67
CA THR A 552 91.95 -19.04 5.48
C THR A 552 91.56 -19.90 6.69
N ARG A 553 92.11 -21.12 6.70
CA ARG A 553 92.39 -21.87 7.91
C ARG A 553 93.25 -21.02 8.85
N ASN A 554 92.89 -20.93 10.13
CA ASN A 554 93.74 -21.47 11.21
C ASN A 554 93.10 -21.35 12.59
N THR A 555 93.04 -22.51 13.23
CA THR A 555 93.18 -22.80 14.67
C THR A 555 93.67 -21.66 15.58
N PHE A 556 92.97 -21.41 16.67
CA PHE A 556 93.38 -21.71 18.07
C PHE A 556 92.47 -20.95 19.05
N THR A 557 91.78 -21.69 19.93
CA THR A 557 91.42 -21.23 21.29
C THR A 557 92.67 -21.29 22.17
N PRO A 558 92.82 -20.43 23.19
CA PRO A 558 91.96 -20.44 24.38
C PRO A 558 91.14 -19.17 24.59
#